data_AF-A0A926ZY20-F1
#
_entry.id   AF-A0A926ZY20-F1
#
_cell.length_a   1.000
_cell.length_b   1.000
_cell.length_c   1.000
_cell.angle_alpha   90.00
_cell.angle_beta   90.00
_cell.angle_gamma   90.00
#
_symmetry.space_group_name_H-M   'P 1'
#
loop_
_entity.id
_entity.type
_entity.pdbx_description
1 polymer ?
#
loop_
_entity_poly.entity_id
_entity_poly.type
_entity_poly.pdbx_seq_one_letter_code
_entity_poly.pdbx_strand_id
1 'polypeptide(L)'
;MTSNSPDSINPGTIKSLSEFVKLNPPAIFITDAHPDLIKEIQGILKIEVDGVLGSLTKQAFSEFKEFNQLQYPLGLGVTTAKELLEFKGKEETASTTDDSTGSEAKVNASAGSRTGASMKLPGGEIVYANQYIVEGIPLTWGEATKNCTRIPTSAEYVANAIKVAKTWGPVREKFGSPIRITSGYRPPQVNKSIGGARNSQHLYFRAIDMQPLNGDFRKLWDVLKASQFIGLGDAVFMGRNKGFFHADIRPGDRVIFPY
;
A
#
# COMPACT_ATOMS: atom_id res chain seq x y z
N MET A 1 -8.91 41.07 -32.81
CA MET A 1 -8.68 39.66 -33.19
C MET A 1 -7.19 39.54 -33.40
N THR A 2 -6.38 38.81 -32.66
CA THR A 2 -6.54 37.78 -31.62
C THR A 2 -5.29 37.90 -30.73
N SER A 3 -5.46 37.92 -29.42
CA SER A 3 -4.36 37.87 -28.47
C SER A 3 -3.60 36.54 -28.66
N ASN A 4 -2.30 36.62 -28.97
CA ASN A 4 -1.41 35.49 -28.82
C ASN A 4 -1.30 35.15 -27.33
N SER A 5 -2.16 34.25 -26.86
CA SER A 5 -1.94 33.53 -25.62
C SER A 5 -0.61 32.78 -25.76
N PRO A 6 0.26 32.80 -24.74
CA PRO A 6 1.50 32.01 -24.77
C PRO A 6 1.13 30.55 -25.01
N ASP A 7 1.81 29.91 -25.96
CA ASP A 7 1.62 28.50 -26.31
C ASP A 7 1.48 27.66 -25.04
N SER A 8 0.28 27.13 -24.80
CA SER A 8 0.04 26.29 -23.64
C SER A 8 0.83 24.99 -23.85
N ILE A 9 1.93 24.84 -23.11
CA ILE A 9 2.78 23.65 -23.16
C ILE A 9 1.90 22.43 -22.91
N ASN A 10 1.80 21.53 -23.90
CA ASN A 10 1.07 20.28 -23.74
C ASN A 10 1.92 19.31 -22.90
N PRO A 11 1.54 19.03 -21.63
CA PRO A 11 2.40 18.27 -20.75
C PRO A 11 2.55 16.81 -21.18
N GLY A 12 1.62 16.27 -21.97
CA GLY A 12 1.70 14.90 -22.51
C GLY A 12 2.77 14.70 -23.58
N THR A 13 3.39 15.78 -24.08
CA THR A 13 4.47 15.71 -25.08
C THR A 13 5.88 15.70 -24.47
N ILE A 14 5.97 15.96 -23.15
CA ILE A 14 7.23 16.07 -22.42
C ILE A 14 7.84 14.68 -22.24
N LYS A 15 9.14 14.53 -22.55
CA LYS A 15 9.78 13.21 -22.64
C LYS A 15 10.66 12.86 -21.44
N SER A 16 10.95 13.83 -20.57
CA SER A 16 11.76 13.58 -19.37
C SER A 16 11.28 14.37 -18.15
N LEU A 17 11.59 13.86 -16.96
CA LEU A 17 11.29 14.51 -15.68
C LEU A 17 12.04 15.83 -15.52
N SER A 18 13.29 15.89 -15.99
CA SER A 18 14.09 17.12 -15.97
C SER A 18 13.45 18.22 -16.82
N GLU A 19 12.95 17.85 -18.00
CA GLU A 19 12.19 18.75 -18.87
C GLU A 19 10.84 19.13 -18.24
N PHE A 20 10.13 18.19 -17.61
CA PHE A 20 8.87 18.44 -16.90
C PHE A 20 9.05 19.46 -15.77
N VAL A 21 10.13 19.35 -14.99
CA VAL A 21 10.46 20.33 -13.93
C VAL A 21 10.82 21.68 -14.53
N LYS A 22 11.61 21.71 -15.61
CA LYS A 22 12.07 22.95 -16.28
C LYS A 22 10.90 23.73 -16.90
N LEU A 23 9.98 23.04 -17.57
CA LEU A 23 8.84 23.65 -18.25
C LEU A 23 7.69 24.01 -17.30
N ASN A 24 7.69 23.48 -16.08
CA ASN A 24 6.69 23.72 -15.03
C ASN A 24 5.23 23.67 -15.55
N PRO A 25 4.82 22.61 -16.27
CA PRO A 25 3.51 22.51 -16.87
C PRO A 25 2.42 22.20 -15.83
N PRO A 26 1.13 22.33 -16.19
CA PRO A 26 0.04 21.78 -15.39
C PRO A 26 0.21 20.28 -15.13
N ALA A 27 -0.27 19.83 -13.98
CA ALA A 27 -0.25 18.40 -13.64
C ALA A 27 -1.12 17.60 -14.63
N ILE A 28 -0.64 16.42 -15.00
CA ILE A 28 -1.35 15.46 -15.86
C ILE A 28 -1.57 14.16 -15.12
N PHE A 29 -2.45 13.30 -15.63
CA PHE A 29 -2.40 11.91 -15.24
C PHE A 29 -1.22 11.23 -15.93
N ILE A 30 -0.58 10.30 -15.23
CA ILE A 30 0.50 9.49 -15.82
C ILE A 30 -0.01 8.63 -17.00
N THR A 31 -1.32 8.42 -17.11
CA THR A 31 -1.96 7.81 -18.31
C THR A 31 -1.78 8.62 -19.58
N ASP A 32 -1.54 9.92 -19.44
CA ASP A 32 -1.48 10.87 -20.53
C ASP A 32 -0.03 11.32 -20.80
N ALA A 33 0.94 10.73 -20.10
CA ALA A 33 2.36 11.03 -20.24
C ALA A 33 2.98 10.32 -21.46
N HIS A 34 4.01 10.94 -22.03
CA HIS A 34 4.75 10.39 -23.15
C HIS A 34 5.43 9.05 -22.78
N PRO A 35 5.48 8.04 -23.68
CA PRO A 35 6.12 6.75 -23.39
C PRO A 35 7.57 6.85 -22.91
N ASP A 36 8.36 7.78 -23.45
CA ASP A 36 9.74 8.00 -22.98
C ASP A 36 9.82 8.51 -21.53
N LEU A 37 8.85 9.35 -21.12
CA LEU A 37 8.73 9.79 -19.73
C LEU A 37 8.31 8.62 -18.83
N ILE A 38 7.43 7.74 -19.33
CA ILE A 38 7.08 6.49 -18.64
C ILE A 38 8.30 5.59 -18.46
N LYS A 39 9.14 5.44 -19.48
CA LYS A 39 10.40 4.66 -19.39
C LYS A 39 11.34 5.23 -18.33
N GLU A 40 11.50 6.55 -18.28
CA GLU A 40 12.31 7.19 -17.25
C GLU A 40 11.77 6.89 -15.85
N ILE A 41 10.45 7.04 -15.65
CA ILE A 41 9.79 6.75 -14.37
C ILE A 41 9.94 5.26 -14.01
N GLN A 42 9.74 4.34 -14.95
CA GLN A 42 9.93 2.90 -14.74
C GLN A 42 11.36 2.57 -14.32
N GLY A 43 12.35 3.17 -14.97
CA GLY A 43 13.76 3.00 -14.63
C GLY A 43 14.10 3.51 -13.22
N ILE A 44 13.48 4.63 -12.80
CA ILE A 44 13.62 5.16 -11.44
C ILE A 44 12.95 4.25 -10.41
N LEU A 45 11.77 3.71 -10.74
CA LEU A 45 11.01 2.82 -9.86
C LEU A 45 11.47 1.35 -9.88
N LYS A 46 12.55 1.04 -10.62
CA LYS A 46 13.16 -0.30 -10.74
C LYS A 46 12.15 -1.39 -11.15
N ILE A 47 11.26 -1.04 -12.07
CA ILE A 47 10.35 -1.98 -12.73
C ILE A 47 10.73 -2.15 -14.19
N GLU A 48 10.03 -3.04 -14.89
CA GLU A 48 10.22 -3.25 -16.33
C GLU A 48 10.07 -1.93 -17.13
N VAL A 49 11.04 -1.66 -18.01
CA VAL A 49 11.16 -0.41 -18.77
C VAL A 49 10.68 -0.63 -20.21
N ASP A 50 9.37 -0.75 -20.37
CA ASP A 50 8.71 -0.98 -21.67
C ASP A 50 8.06 0.30 -22.24
N GLY A 51 7.93 1.36 -21.44
CA GLY A 51 7.21 2.58 -21.78
C GLY A 51 5.69 2.42 -21.80
N VAL A 52 5.18 1.28 -21.32
CA VAL A 52 3.77 0.95 -21.27
C VAL A 52 3.24 1.16 -19.85
N LEU A 53 2.15 1.89 -19.75
CA LEU A 53 1.50 2.12 -18.46
C LEU A 53 0.57 0.96 -18.07
N GLY A 54 1.18 -0.17 -17.68
CA GLY A 54 0.50 -1.34 -17.13
C GLY A 54 0.09 -1.18 -15.66
N SER A 55 -0.55 -2.21 -15.11
CA SER A 55 -0.97 -2.24 -13.70
C SER A 55 0.21 -2.09 -12.74
N LEU A 56 1.35 -2.70 -13.08
CA LEU A 56 2.58 -2.62 -12.29
C LEU A 56 3.15 -1.19 -12.24
N THR A 57 3.21 -0.50 -13.39
CA THR A 57 3.66 0.90 -13.47
C THR A 57 2.75 1.83 -12.66
N LYS A 58 1.43 1.64 -12.74
CA LYS A 58 0.45 2.42 -11.95
C LYS A 58 0.58 2.17 -10.45
N GLN A 59 0.78 0.92 -10.06
CA GLN A 59 0.95 0.53 -8.66
C GLN A 59 2.26 1.11 -8.11
N ALA A 60 3.39 0.87 -8.77
CA ALA A 60 4.70 1.36 -8.34
C ALA A 60 4.71 2.88 -8.22
N PHE A 61 4.12 3.59 -9.20
CA PHE A 61 3.99 5.04 -9.15
C PHE A 61 3.10 5.50 -7.98
N SER A 62 1.96 4.85 -7.75
CA SER A 62 1.09 5.14 -6.61
C SER A 62 1.77 4.88 -5.27
N GLU A 63 2.53 3.80 -5.14
CA GLU A 63 3.29 3.45 -3.93
C GLU A 63 4.41 4.46 -3.66
N PHE A 64 5.13 4.87 -4.71
CA PHE A 64 6.10 5.97 -4.62
C PHE A 64 5.45 7.25 -4.11
N LYS A 65 4.27 7.60 -4.63
CA LYS A 65 3.54 8.79 -4.18
C LYS A 65 3.08 8.66 -2.73
N GLU A 66 2.60 7.49 -2.32
CA GLU A 66 2.21 7.25 -0.93
C GLU A 66 3.42 7.34 0.03
N PHE A 67 4.56 6.73 -0.35
CA PHE A 67 5.79 6.77 0.44
C PHE A 67 6.29 8.19 0.68
N ASN A 68 6.20 9.04 -0.34
CA ASN A 68 6.60 10.45 -0.29
C ASN A 68 5.46 11.40 0.11
N GLN A 69 4.33 10.88 0.61
CA GLN A 69 3.17 11.67 1.08
C GLN A 69 2.58 12.62 0.01
N LEU A 70 2.71 12.25 -1.26
CA LEU A 70 2.23 13.02 -2.40
C LEU A 70 0.77 12.67 -2.71
N GLN A 71 -0.07 13.70 -2.85
CA GLN A 71 -1.48 13.54 -3.21
C GLN A 71 -1.67 13.17 -4.69
N TYR A 72 -2.86 12.65 -5.03
CA TYR A 72 -3.26 12.21 -6.37
C TYR A 72 -2.39 11.05 -6.90
N PRO A 73 -2.77 9.80 -6.60
CA PRO A 73 -1.94 8.61 -6.80
C PRO A 73 -1.38 8.40 -8.21
N LEU A 74 -2.10 8.88 -9.23
CA LEU A 74 -1.69 8.81 -10.64
C LEU A 74 -1.39 10.18 -11.25
N GLY A 75 -1.41 11.24 -10.45
CA GLY A 75 -1.08 12.58 -10.91
C GLY A 75 0.42 12.78 -11.01
N LEU A 76 0.91 13.22 -12.16
CA LEU A 76 2.27 13.68 -12.38
C LEU A 76 2.26 15.22 -12.41
N GLY A 77 2.76 15.82 -11.35
CA GLY A 77 3.00 17.26 -11.26
C GLY A 77 4.47 17.55 -10.93
N VAL A 78 4.84 18.83 -10.94
CA VAL A 78 6.24 19.26 -10.78
C VAL A 78 6.86 18.80 -9.46
N THR A 79 6.09 18.80 -8.36
CA THR A 79 6.54 18.23 -7.08
C THR A 79 6.85 16.74 -7.19
N THR A 80 5.97 15.96 -7.82
CA THR A 80 6.20 14.53 -8.04
C THR A 80 7.42 14.29 -8.93
N ALA A 81 7.62 15.11 -9.96
CA ALA A 81 8.77 15.00 -10.84
C ALA A 81 10.10 15.30 -10.12
N LYS A 82 10.12 16.29 -9.21
CA LYS A 82 11.29 16.58 -8.35
C LYS A 82 11.62 15.43 -7.41
N GLU A 83 10.62 14.87 -6.73
CA GLU A 83 10.82 13.74 -5.82
C GLU A 83 11.39 12.51 -6.56
N LEU A 84 10.92 12.25 -7.79
CA LEU A 84 11.46 11.16 -8.61
C LEU A 84 12.93 11.39 -8.99
N LEU A 85 13.31 12.63 -9.33
CA LEU A 85 14.70 12.98 -9.62
C LEU A 85 15.60 12.89 -8.37
N GLU A 86 15.10 13.31 -7.20
CA GLU A 86 15.82 13.13 -5.94
C GLU A 86 16.00 11.65 -5.58
N PHE A 87 14.97 10.83 -5.83
CA PHE A 87 15.03 9.39 -5.63
C PHE A 87 16.10 8.75 -6.53
N LYS A 88 16.20 9.18 -7.79
CA LYS A 88 17.27 8.79 -8.72
C LYS A 88 18.66 9.14 -8.18
N GLY A 89 18.85 10.36 -7.68
CA GLY A 89 20.15 10.84 -7.18
C GLY A 89 20.63 10.17 -5.88
N LYS A 90 19.71 9.75 -4.99
CA LYS A 90 20.06 9.06 -3.74
C LYS A 90 20.58 7.64 -3.96
N GLU A 91 20.22 7.00 -5.08
CA GLU A 91 20.68 5.66 -5.42
C GLU A 91 21.99 5.63 -6.24
N GLU A 92 22.29 6.67 -7.03
CA GLU A 92 23.57 6.73 -7.78
C GLU A 92 24.80 6.85 -6.85
N THR A 93 24.62 7.29 -5.59
CA THR A 93 25.64 7.25 -4.54
C THR A 93 25.79 5.88 -3.85
N ALA A 94 24.98 4.90 -4.21
CA ALA A 94 24.97 3.56 -3.62
C ALA A 94 25.07 2.48 -4.72
N SER A 95 26.23 2.41 -5.40
CA SER A 95 26.54 1.31 -6.32
C SER A 95 27.89 0.68 -5.94
N THR A 96 27.84 -0.56 -5.45
CA THR A 96 28.51 -1.75 -6.03
C THR A 96 28.08 -2.97 -5.23
N THR A 97 27.26 -3.84 -5.82
CA THR A 97 27.59 -5.22 -6.19
C THR A 97 26.35 -5.85 -6.82
N ASP A 98 26.54 -6.27 -8.07
CA ASP A 98 25.66 -7.09 -8.86
C ASP A 98 25.64 -8.51 -8.27
N ASP A 99 24.46 -9.07 -7.99
CA ASP A 99 24.25 -10.49 -8.21
C ASP A 99 22.76 -10.83 -8.35
N SER A 100 22.46 -11.57 -9.40
CA SER A 100 21.14 -12.07 -9.74
C SER A 100 20.72 -13.18 -8.78
N THR A 101 19.92 -12.87 -7.77
CA THR A 101 19.08 -13.86 -7.07
C THR A 101 17.74 -13.23 -6.68
N GLY A 102 16.66 -14.01 -6.80
CA GLY A 102 15.28 -13.55 -6.71
C GLY A 102 14.97 -12.73 -5.45
N SER A 103 14.06 -11.75 -5.60
CA SER A 103 13.49 -10.91 -4.54
C SER A 103 13.17 -11.70 -3.27
N GLU A 104 14.11 -11.79 -2.33
CA GLU A 104 13.80 -12.19 -0.97
C GLU A 104 12.91 -11.12 -0.36
N ALA A 105 11.66 -11.51 -0.06
CA ALA A 105 10.73 -10.72 0.72
C ALA A 105 11.43 -10.27 2.01
N LYS A 106 11.73 -8.97 2.15
CA LYS A 106 12.32 -8.41 3.38
C LYS A 106 11.36 -8.61 4.56
N VAL A 107 11.55 -9.70 5.30
CA VAL A 107 10.81 -10.00 6.54
C VAL A 107 11.31 -9.05 7.63
N ASN A 108 10.39 -8.48 8.42
CA ASN A 108 10.74 -7.60 9.53
C ASN A 108 11.45 -8.41 10.64
N ALA A 109 12.77 -8.32 10.71
CA ALA A 109 13.59 -9.01 11.72
C ALA A 109 13.31 -8.54 13.16
N SER A 110 12.71 -7.36 13.33
CA SER A 110 12.37 -6.81 14.65
C SER A 110 10.94 -7.16 15.09
N ALA A 111 10.16 -7.89 14.29
CA ALA A 111 8.79 -8.25 14.63
C ALA A 111 8.72 -9.02 15.96
N GLY A 112 7.84 -8.56 16.84
CA GLY A 112 7.69 -9.01 18.23
C GLY A 112 8.41 -8.12 19.26
N SER A 113 9.38 -7.30 18.84
CA SER A 113 10.08 -6.40 19.77
C SER A 113 9.28 -5.13 20.06
N ARG A 114 9.49 -4.53 21.24
CA ARG A 114 8.89 -3.23 21.62
C ARG A 114 9.73 -2.06 21.07
N THR A 115 9.84 -1.99 19.74
CA THR A 115 10.69 -1.01 19.03
C THR A 115 9.98 -0.37 17.83
N GLY A 116 10.58 0.68 17.27
CA GLY A 116 10.02 1.44 16.15
C GLY A 116 9.09 2.58 16.62
N ALA A 117 8.25 3.08 15.71
CA ALA A 117 7.30 4.15 16.02
C ALA A 117 6.31 3.69 17.11
N SER A 118 5.82 4.61 17.94
CA SER A 118 4.91 4.28 19.04
C SER A 118 3.60 5.04 18.92
N MET A 119 2.52 4.48 19.48
CA MET A 119 1.26 5.18 19.68
C MET A 119 0.69 4.90 21.08
N LYS A 120 -0.10 5.85 21.59
CA LYS A 120 -0.86 5.69 22.82
C LYS A 120 -2.26 5.16 22.50
N LEU A 121 -2.60 4.01 23.05
CA LEU A 121 -3.94 3.42 22.94
C LEU A 121 -4.95 4.20 23.82
N PRO A 122 -6.26 4.09 23.55
CA PRO A 122 -7.31 4.71 24.36
C PRO A 122 -7.27 4.39 25.85
N GLY A 123 -6.74 3.22 26.24
CA GLY A 123 -6.54 2.83 27.64
C GLY A 123 -5.32 3.46 28.32
N GLY A 124 -4.55 4.27 27.59
CA GLY A 124 -3.35 4.96 28.10
C GLY A 124 -2.03 4.21 27.87
N GLU A 125 -2.10 2.92 27.52
CA GLU A 125 -0.94 2.09 27.20
C GLU A 125 -0.20 2.60 25.95
N ILE A 126 1.13 2.51 25.95
CA ILE A 126 1.98 2.78 24.79
C ILE A 126 2.37 1.45 24.14
N VAL A 127 2.13 1.35 22.83
CA VAL A 127 2.51 0.22 21.99
C VAL A 127 3.43 0.66 20.86
N TYR A 128 4.23 -0.28 20.36
CA TYR A 128 5.29 -0.02 19.38
C TYR A 128 5.03 -0.71 18.05
N ALA A 129 5.55 -0.15 16.96
CA ALA A 129 5.28 -0.59 15.60
C ALA A 129 5.71 -2.04 15.36
N ASN A 130 6.82 -2.47 15.94
CA ASN A 130 7.29 -3.85 15.82
C ASN A 130 6.66 -4.80 16.83
N GLN A 131 5.90 -4.30 17.81
CA GLN A 131 5.29 -5.12 18.85
C GLN A 131 4.08 -5.87 18.28
N TYR A 132 3.96 -7.15 18.61
CA TYR A 132 2.75 -7.91 18.27
C TYR A 132 1.52 -7.36 18.99
N ILE A 133 0.38 -7.36 18.30
CA ILE A 133 -0.91 -7.00 18.90
C ILE A 133 -1.28 -8.03 19.99
N VAL A 134 -0.99 -9.30 19.72
CA VAL A 134 -1.12 -10.41 20.66
C VAL A 134 0.21 -11.15 20.66
N GLU A 135 0.82 -11.27 21.83
CA GLU A 135 2.12 -11.94 22.00
C GLU A 135 2.09 -13.36 21.38
N GLY A 136 3.15 -13.71 20.66
CA GLY A 136 3.24 -14.98 19.94
C GLY A 136 2.42 -15.09 18.64
N ILE A 137 1.63 -14.07 18.27
CA ILE A 137 0.91 -14.05 16.99
C ILE A 137 1.55 -13.01 16.05
N PRO A 138 2.13 -13.44 14.89
CA PRO A 138 2.75 -12.54 13.92
C PRO A 138 1.77 -11.59 13.21
N LEU A 139 1.34 -10.56 13.92
CA LEU A 139 0.66 -9.36 13.44
C LEU A 139 1.05 -8.21 14.35
N THR A 140 1.86 -7.29 13.82
CA THR A 140 2.36 -6.16 14.59
C THR A 140 1.40 -4.97 14.57
N TRP A 141 1.52 -4.09 15.57
CA TRP A 141 0.80 -2.82 15.56
C TRP A 141 1.15 -1.98 14.33
N GLY A 142 2.41 -1.98 13.90
CA GLY A 142 2.88 -1.24 12.73
C GLY A 142 2.21 -1.69 11.44
N GLU A 143 2.13 -3.00 11.20
CA GLU A 143 1.41 -3.58 10.06
C GLU A 143 -0.08 -3.19 10.08
N ALA A 144 -0.72 -3.30 11.24
CA ALA A 144 -2.15 -3.07 11.36
C ALA A 144 -2.54 -1.58 11.40
N THR A 145 -1.64 -0.67 11.74
CA THR A 145 -1.92 0.76 11.95
C THR A 145 -1.07 1.70 11.12
N LYS A 146 -0.42 1.19 10.06
CA LYS A 146 0.47 1.95 9.19
C LYS A 146 1.56 2.65 10.03
N ASN A 147 2.41 1.85 10.65
CA ASN A 147 3.52 2.28 11.49
C ASN A 147 3.09 3.19 12.65
N CYS A 148 2.03 2.82 13.38
CA CYS A 148 1.48 3.56 14.52
C CYS A 148 0.92 4.97 14.17
N THR A 149 0.68 5.27 12.89
CA THR A 149 0.10 6.56 12.47
C THR A 149 -1.43 6.57 12.51
N ARG A 150 -2.07 5.39 12.47
CA ARG A 150 -3.53 5.23 12.51
C ARG A 150 -3.96 4.78 13.90
N ILE A 151 -4.23 5.75 14.76
CA ILE A 151 -4.48 5.50 16.18
C ILE A 151 -5.96 5.13 16.41
N PRO A 152 -6.28 3.96 16.97
CA PRO A 152 -7.66 3.60 17.30
C PRO A 152 -8.23 4.53 18.36
N THR A 153 -9.49 4.92 18.21
CA THR A 153 -10.12 5.95 19.05
C THR A 153 -10.96 5.40 20.21
N SER A 154 -11.14 4.08 20.30
CA SER A 154 -11.92 3.45 21.37
C SER A 154 -11.31 2.13 21.86
N ALA A 155 -11.58 1.78 23.12
CA ALA A 155 -11.20 0.49 23.69
C ALA A 155 -11.85 -0.68 22.92
N GLU A 156 -13.05 -0.48 22.35
CA GLU A 156 -13.70 -1.47 21.50
C GLU A 156 -12.86 -1.78 20.25
N TYR A 157 -12.27 -0.76 19.61
CA TYR A 157 -11.44 -0.96 18.42
C TYR A 157 -10.15 -1.70 18.76
N VAL A 158 -9.56 -1.43 19.92
CA VAL A 158 -8.42 -2.21 20.43
C VAL A 158 -8.82 -3.66 20.67
N ALA A 159 -9.97 -3.91 21.30
CA ALA A 159 -10.49 -5.26 21.50
C ALA A 159 -10.77 -5.98 20.16
N ASN A 160 -11.24 -5.26 19.14
CA ASN A 160 -11.43 -5.80 17.79
C ASN A 160 -10.07 -6.16 17.14
N ALA A 161 -9.05 -5.33 17.29
CA ALA A 161 -7.70 -5.62 16.79
C ALA A 161 -7.14 -6.93 17.40
N ILE A 162 -7.33 -7.13 18.70
CA ILE A 162 -6.95 -8.37 19.41
C ILE A 162 -7.70 -9.58 18.85
N LYS A 163 -9.01 -9.45 18.60
CA LYS A 163 -9.81 -10.52 17.98
C LYS A 163 -9.33 -10.84 16.57
N VAL A 164 -9.10 -9.81 15.75
CA VAL A 164 -8.54 -9.96 14.39
C VAL A 164 -7.20 -10.68 14.42
N ALA A 165 -6.28 -10.29 15.32
CA ALA A 165 -4.99 -10.95 15.48
C ALA A 165 -5.16 -12.44 15.81
N LYS A 166 -6.03 -12.78 16.76
CA LYS A 166 -6.32 -14.18 17.11
C LYS A 166 -6.91 -14.98 15.94
N THR A 167 -7.81 -14.38 15.15
CA THR A 167 -8.36 -15.00 13.93
C THR A 167 -7.31 -15.15 12.83
N TRP A 168 -6.35 -14.22 12.77
CA TRP A 168 -5.27 -14.18 11.79
C TRP A 168 -4.20 -15.25 12.01
N GLY A 169 -3.81 -15.53 13.26
CA GLY A 169 -2.73 -16.46 13.60
C GLY A 169 -2.81 -17.80 12.84
N PRO A 170 -3.94 -18.52 12.89
CA PRO A 170 -4.11 -19.78 12.15
C PRO A 170 -4.02 -19.65 10.63
N VAL A 171 -4.40 -18.50 10.06
CA VAL A 171 -4.24 -18.23 8.61
C VAL A 171 -2.76 -18.11 8.27
N ARG A 172 -2.02 -17.33 9.05
CA ARG A 172 -0.59 -17.10 8.84
C ARG A 172 0.22 -18.39 8.93
N GLU A 173 -0.11 -19.23 9.91
CA GLU A 173 0.50 -20.54 10.13
C GLU A 173 0.19 -21.50 8.97
N LYS A 174 -1.09 -21.70 8.63
CA LYS A 174 -1.52 -22.61 7.56
C LYS A 174 -0.98 -22.22 6.19
N PHE A 175 -0.84 -20.92 5.90
CA PHE A 175 -0.28 -20.48 4.63
C PHE A 175 1.21 -20.81 4.51
N GLY A 176 1.98 -20.70 5.61
CA GLY A 176 3.37 -21.16 5.69
C GLY A 176 4.39 -20.33 4.91
N SER A 177 4.03 -19.13 4.44
CA SER A 177 4.94 -18.21 3.72
C SER A 177 4.66 -16.75 4.09
N PRO A 178 5.60 -15.81 3.91
CA PRO A 178 5.37 -14.41 4.24
C PRO A 178 4.13 -13.81 3.57
N ILE A 179 3.30 -13.13 4.37
CA ILE A 179 2.12 -12.38 3.91
C ILE A 179 2.33 -10.93 4.32
N ARG A 180 2.19 -10.01 3.37
CA ARG A 180 2.18 -8.57 3.63
C ARG A 180 0.78 -8.14 4.04
N ILE A 181 0.68 -7.47 5.18
CA ILE A 181 -0.53 -6.74 5.58
C ILE A 181 -0.45 -5.34 4.96
N THR A 182 -1.40 -5.02 4.08
CA THR A 182 -1.43 -3.73 3.37
C THR A 182 -2.24 -2.68 4.13
N SER A 183 -3.25 -3.11 4.90
CA SER A 183 -4.06 -2.23 5.75
C SER A 183 -4.73 -3.00 6.88
N GLY A 184 -4.74 -2.44 8.09
CA GLY A 184 -5.59 -2.89 9.21
C GLY A 184 -6.62 -1.82 9.56
N TYR A 185 -6.45 -1.14 10.70
CA TYR A 185 -7.29 -0.02 11.08
C TYR A 185 -7.21 1.13 10.06
N ARG A 186 -8.36 1.74 9.78
CA ARG A 186 -8.47 2.88 8.89
C ARG A 186 -9.33 3.97 9.54
N PRO A 187 -8.74 5.11 9.95
CA PRO A 187 -9.51 6.23 10.47
C PRO A 187 -10.54 6.75 9.44
N PRO A 188 -11.67 7.32 9.88
CA PRO A 188 -12.74 7.78 8.97
C PRO A 188 -12.26 8.72 7.85
N GLN A 189 -11.33 9.63 8.17
CA GLN A 189 -10.74 10.55 7.19
C GLN A 189 -9.95 9.81 6.11
N VAL A 190 -9.10 8.84 6.51
CA VAL A 190 -8.35 7.99 5.58
C VAL A 190 -9.31 7.16 4.73
N ASN A 191 -10.32 6.54 5.34
CA ASN A 191 -11.32 5.76 4.62
C ASN A 191 -12.06 6.59 3.56
N LYS A 192 -12.49 7.80 3.92
CA LYS A 192 -13.13 8.72 2.97
C LYS A 192 -12.19 9.12 1.84
N SER A 193 -10.94 9.44 2.15
CA SER A 193 -9.95 9.91 1.15
C SER A 193 -9.65 8.87 0.07
N ILE A 194 -9.72 7.58 0.40
CA ILE A 194 -9.49 6.49 -0.55
C ILE A 194 -10.78 5.90 -1.14
N GLY A 195 -11.93 6.58 -0.95
CA GLY A 195 -13.22 6.14 -1.47
C GLY A 195 -13.76 4.87 -0.81
N GLY A 196 -13.34 4.57 0.41
CA GLY A 196 -13.78 3.39 1.14
C GLY A 196 -15.26 3.42 1.50
N ALA A 197 -15.87 2.23 1.62
CA ALA A 197 -17.28 2.08 1.95
C ALA A 197 -17.62 2.73 3.31
N ARG A 198 -18.83 3.29 3.41
CA ARG A 198 -19.34 3.95 4.63
C ARG A 198 -19.33 3.03 5.84
N ASN A 199 -19.65 1.75 5.64
CA ASN A 199 -19.71 0.73 6.69
C ASN A 199 -18.50 -0.24 6.61
N SER A 200 -17.33 0.27 6.18
CA SER A 200 -16.12 -0.54 6.07
C SER A 200 -15.70 -1.10 7.43
N GLN A 201 -15.33 -2.38 7.47
CA GLN A 201 -14.90 -3.03 8.70
C GLN A 201 -13.53 -2.54 9.21
N HIS A 202 -12.73 -1.91 8.35
CA HIS A 202 -11.48 -1.24 8.76
C HIS A 202 -11.72 -0.05 9.70
N LEU A 203 -12.88 0.62 9.60
CA LEU A 203 -13.27 1.74 10.47
C LEU A 203 -13.40 1.32 11.94
N TYR A 204 -13.72 0.06 12.17
CA TYR A 204 -13.96 -0.52 13.49
C TYR A 204 -12.80 -1.40 13.98
N PHE A 205 -11.68 -1.40 13.23
CA PHE A 205 -10.54 -2.28 13.44
C PHE A 205 -10.90 -3.78 13.41
N ARG A 206 -11.88 -4.14 12.58
CA ARG A 206 -12.37 -5.51 12.44
C ARG A 206 -11.81 -6.21 11.20
N ALA A 207 -10.92 -5.57 10.46
CA ALA A 207 -10.47 -6.07 9.16
C ALA A 207 -8.97 -5.89 8.92
N ILE A 208 -8.44 -6.76 8.07
CA ILE A 208 -7.10 -6.69 7.49
C ILE A 208 -7.18 -6.95 5.98
N ASP A 209 -6.40 -6.19 5.22
CA ASP A 209 -6.12 -6.40 3.80
C ASP A 209 -4.71 -6.99 3.67
N MET A 210 -4.54 -7.96 2.78
CA MET A 210 -3.31 -8.76 2.73
C MET A 210 -2.95 -9.28 1.34
N GLN A 211 -1.65 -9.53 1.13
CA GLN A 211 -1.09 -10.06 -0.12
C GLN A 211 0.00 -11.10 0.18
N PRO A 212 -0.01 -12.27 -0.48
CA PRO A 212 1.07 -13.25 -0.33
C PRO A 212 2.33 -12.75 -1.05
N LEU A 213 3.48 -12.77 -0.37
CA LEU A 213 4.73 -12.29 -0.95
C LEU A 213 5.38 -13.28 -1.91
N ASN A 214 4.99 -14.56 -1.84
CA ASN A 214 5.42 -15.60 -2.78
C ASN A 214 4.51 -15.69 -4.03
N GLY A 215 3.52 -14.80 -4.17
CA GLY A 215 2.58 -14.79 -5.30
C GLY A 215 1.51 -15.88 -5.27
N ASP A 216 1.45 -16.74 -4.24
CA ASP A 216 0.47 -17.83 -4.17
C ASP A 216 -0.90 -17.36 -3.65
N PHE A 217 -1.57 -16.56 -4.48
CA PHE A 217 -2.92 -16.05 -4.20
C PHE A 217 -3.96 -17.15 -4.06
N ARG A 218 -3.81 -18.25 -4.80
CA ARG A 218 -4.80 -19.33 -4.79
C ARG A 218 -4.77 -20.08 -3.47
N LYS A 219 -3.58 -20.48 -2.99
CA LYS A 219 -3.43 -21.10 -1.67
C LYS A 219 -3.89 -20.16 -0.56
N LEU A 220 -3.49 -18.88 -0.60
CA LEU A 220 -3.93 -17.92 0.42
C LEU A 220 -5.46 -17.82 0.46
N TRP A 221 -6.11 -17.77 -0.70
CA TRP A 221 -7.57 -17.73 -0.78
C TRP A 221 -8.23 -18.99 -0.21
N ASP A 222 -7.69 -20.18 -0.49
CA ASP A 222 -8.21 -21.43 0.07
C ASP A 222 -8.04 -21.48 1.60
N VAL A 223 -6.91 -21.00 2.13
CA VAL A 223 -6.68 -20.86 3.57
C VAL A 223 -7.66 -19.88 4.20
N LEU A 224 -7.91 -18.73 3.56
CA LEU A 224 -8.89 -17.73 4.02
C LEU A 224 -10.30 -18.32 4.05
N LYS A 225 -10.71 -19.05 3.00
CA LYS A 225 -11.99 -19.76 2.95
C LYS A 225 -12.11 -20.86 4.02
N ALA A 226 -11.02 -21.43 4.50
CA ALA A 226 -11.03 -22.37 5.62
C ALA A 226 -10.87 -21.70 7.01
N SER A 227 -10.71 -20.38 7.06
CA SER A 227 -10.50 -19.62 8.29
C SER A 227 -11.79 -19.24 9.01
N GLN A 228 -11.65 -18.73 10.23
CA GLN A 228 -12.75 -18.21 11.05
C GLN A 228 -13.13 -16.75 10.71
N PHE A 229 -12.51 -16.11 9.71
CA PHE A 229 -12.97 -14.81 9.24
C PHE A 229 -14.39 -14.93 8.65
N ILE A 230 -15.21 -13.93 8.99
CA ILE A 230 -16.64 -13.87 8.62
C ILE A 230 -16.80 -13.21 7.27
N GLY A 231 -16.22 -12.03 7.06
CA GLY A 231 -16.23 -11.35 5.77
C GLY A 231 -14.95 -11.63 5.01
N LEU A 232 -15.07 -12.16 3.78
CA LEU A 232 -13.95 -12.35 2.87
C LEU A 232 -14.21 -11.59 1.57
N GLY A 233 -13.38 -10.58 1.29
CA GLY A 233 -13.42 -9.84 0.05
C GLY A 233 -12.33 -10.29 -0.90
N ASP A 234 -12.71 -10.70 -2.10
CA ASP A 234 -11.79 -11.13 -3.15
C ASP A 234 -11.56 -10.00 -4.16
N ALA A 235 -10.38 -9.36 -4.08
CA ALA A 235 -9.95 -8.33 -5.04
C ALA A 235 -9.06 -8.89 -6.15
N VAL A 236 -8.88 -10.22 -6.23
CA VAL A 236 -7.95 -10.90 -7.14
C VAL A 236 -8.71 -11.66 -8.22
N PHE A 237 -9.54 -12.64 -7.83
CA PHE A 237 -10.25 -13.51 -8.74
C PHE A 237 -11.67 -13.03 -9.04
N MET A 238 -12.36 -12.48 -8.03
CA MET A 238 -13.73 -11.97 -8.18
C MET A 238 -13.80 -10.45 -8.38
N GLY A 239 -12.75 -9.73 -7.94
CA GLY A 239 -12.68 -8.28 -7.99
C GLY A 239 -11.95 -7.73 -9.23
N ARG A 240 -11.58 -6.44 -9.17
CA ARG A 240 -10.94 -5.72 -10.30
C ARG A 240 -9.43 -5.97 -10.44
N ASN A 241 -8.95 -7.17 -10.10
CA ASN A 241 -7.52 -7.54 -10.13
C ASN A 241 -6.60 -6.53 -9.41
N LYS A 242 -6.98 -6.15 -8.18
CA LYS A 242 -6.25 -5.20 -7.32
C LYS A 242 -5.10 -5.83 -6.54
N GLY A 243 -4.96 -7.16 -6.56
CA GLY A 243 -3.80 -7.87 -6.00
C GLY A 243 -3.79 -8.07 -4.49
N PHE A 244 -4.94 -8.05 -3.81
CA PHE A 244 -5.03 -8.34 -2.37
C PHE A 244 -6.36 -9.00 -1.98
N PHE A 245 -6.40 -9.60 -0.79
CA PHE A 245 -7.63 -10.09 -0.16
C PHE A 245 -7.98 -9.26 1.06
N HIS A 246 -9.27 -9.12 1.30
CA HIS A 246 -9.83 -8.55 2.51
C HIS A 246 -10.36 -9.67 3.41
N ALA A 247 -10.09 -9.58 4.71
CA ALA A 247 -10.66 -10.47 5.70
C ALA A 247 -11.12 -9.69 6.94
N ASP A 248 -12.31 -9.98 7.44
CA ASP A 248 -12.88 -9.27 8.59
C ASP A 248 -13.73 -10.16 9.51
N ILE A 249 -13.91 -9.69 10.74
CA ILE A 249 -14.66 -10.35 11.82
C ILE A 249 -16.02 -9.68 12.08
N ARG A 250 -16.68 -9.16 11.03
CA ARG A 250 -18.02 -8.54 11.17
C ARG A 250 -19.00 -9.47 11.90
N PRO A 251 -19.98 -8.93 12.63
CA PRO A 251 -21.04 -9.74 13.20
C PRO A 251 -21.93 -10.34 12.10
N GLY A 252 -22.54 -11.48 12.39
CA GLY A 252 -23.50 -12.17 11.52
C GLY A 252 -22.91 -13.37 10.79
N ASP A 253 -23.64 -13.80 9.77
CA ASP A 253 -23.26 -14.96 8.96
C ASP A 253 -22.07 -14.67 8.05
N ARG A 254 -21.39 -15.75 7.68
CA ARG A 254 -20.24 -15.69 6.78
C ARG A 254 -20.64 -15.12 5.42
N VAL A 255 -19.84 -14.20 4.90
CA VAL A 255 -20.04 -13.56 3.61
C VAL A 255 -18.75 -13.53 2.80
N ILE A 256 -18.86 -13.94 1.54
CA ILE A 256 -17.79 -13.86 0.54
C ILE A 256 -18.27 -12.92 -0.56
N PHE A 257 -17.45 -11.94 -0.95
CA PHE A 257 -17.87 -10.89 -1.88
C PHE A 257 -16.73 -10.42 -2.80
N PRO A 258 -17.03 -9.90 -4.00
CA PRO A 258 -16.03 -9.24 -4.85
C PRO A 258 -15.61 -7.89 -4.24
N TYR A 259 -14.31 -7.56 -4.30
CA TYR A 259 -13.73 -6.36 -3.68
C TYR A 259 -13.21 -5.30 -4.69
#